data_AF-A0A2E2T8V2-F1
#
_entry.id   AF-A0A2E2T8V2-F1
#
_cell.length_a   1.000
_cell.length_b   1.000
_cell.length_c   1.000
_cell.angle_alpha   90.00
_cell.angle_beta   90.00
_cell.angle_gamma   90.00
#
_symmetry.space_group_name_H-M   'P 1'
#
loop_
_entity.id
_entity.type
_entity.pdbx_description
1 polymer ?
#
loop_
_entity_poly.entity_id
_entity_poly.type
_entity_poly.pdbx_seq_one_letter_code
_entity_poly.pdbx_strand_id
1 'polypeptide(L)' 'MKKLITLFSIALFASTFTSCKKDYTCECKIDGVVDNSLPLSNMKKDDAQASCDFWQEAGEVCTLEKR' A
#
# COMPACT_ATOMS: atom_id res chain seq x y z
N MET A 1 18.02 -24.28 34.87
CA MET A 1 16.70 -24.42 34.20
C MET A 1 15.69 -23.30 34.55
N LYS A 2 16.09 -22.02 34.42
CA LYS A 2 15.18 -20.84 34.45
C LYS A 2 15.57 -19.75 33.44
N LYS A 3 16.62 -19.97 32.64
CA LYS A 3 17.23 -18.96 31.76
C LYS A 3 17.04 -19.23 30.26
N LEU A 4 16.29 -20.28 29.90
CA LEU A 4 16.08 -20.70 28.50
C LEU A 4 14.72 -20.29 27.92
N ILE A 5 13.81 -19.79 28.75
CA ILE A 5 12.44 -19.43 28.32
C ILE A 5 12.40 -18.04 27.67
N THR A 6 13.35 -17.16 27.99
CA THR A 6 13.39 -15.77 27.51
C THR A 6 13.90 -15.60 26.07
N LEU A 7 14.47 -16.63 25.45
CA LEU A 7 14.98 -16.55 24.07
C LEU A 7 13.93 -16.94 23.01
N PHE A 8 12.78 -17.51 23.41
CA PHE A 8 11.76 -17.98 22.48
C PHE A 8 10.66 -16.94 22.19
N SER A 9 10.56 -15.88 22.99
CA SER A 9 9.51 -14.84 22.84
C SER A 9 9.80 -13.81 21.76
N ILE A 10 11.04 -13.72 21.26
CA ILE A 10 11.44 -12.73 20.24
C ILE A 10 11.26 -13.26 18.82
N ALA A 11 11.18 -14.59 18.64
CA ALA A 11 11.04 -15.22 17.32
C ALA A 11 9.64 -15.09 16.70
N LEU A 12 8.62 -14.68 17.47
CA LEU A 12 7.22 -14.61 17.02
C LEU A 12 6.81 -13.25 16.44
N PHE A 13 7.65 -12.23 16.52
CA PHE A 13 7.36 -10.90 15.93
C PHE A 13 7.94 -10.70 14.52
N ALA A 14 8.75 -11.64 14.02
CA ALA A 14 9.32 -11.54 12.67
C ALA A 14 8.34 -11.96 11.56
N SER A 15 7.23 -12.63 11.88
CA SER A 15 6.27 -13.14 10.90
C SER A 15 5.14 -12.16 10.55
N THR A 16 5.04 -10.99 11.19
CA THR A 16 4.01 -9.99 10.86
C THR A 16 4.40 -9.07 9.70
N PHE A 17 5.61 -9.20 9.14
CA PHE A 17 5.98 -8.62 7.84
C PHE A 17 5.41 -9.41 6.66
N THR A 18 4.26 -10.07 6.84
CA THR A 18 3.33 -10.25 5.71
C THR A 18 3.03 -8.83 5.26
N SER A 19 3.78 -8.39 4.25
CA SER A 19 3.45 -7.26 3.41
C SER A 19 2.00 -7.47 2.99
N CYS A 20 1.07 -6.87 3.72
CA CYS A 20 -0.36 -6.90 3.43
C CYS A 20 -0.55 -6.13 2.14
N LYS A 21 -0.24 -6.83 1.05
CA LYS A 21 -0.52 -6.41 -0.30
C LYS A 21 -2.02 -6.42 -0.43
N LYS A 22 -2.57 -5.31 -0.92
CA LYS A 22 -4.00 -5.13 -1.09
C LYS A 22 -4.25 -4.61 -2.49
N ASP A 23 -5.50 -4.65 -2.87
CA ASP A 23 -5.94 -4.04 -4.10
C ASP A 23 -6.23 -2.57 -3.83
N TYR A 24 -5.62 -1.71 -4.63
CA TYR A 24 -5.86 -0.28 -4.64
C TYR A 24 -6.35 0.14 -6.02
N THR A 25 -6.93 1.32 -6.12
CA THR A 25 -7.28 1.97 -7.37
C THR A 25 -6.77 3.40 -7.27
N CYS A 26 -5.96 3.84 -8.22
CA CYS A 26 -5.61 5.25 -8.34
C CYS A 26 -6.67 5.93 -9.19
N GLU A 27 -7.42 6.86 -8.62
CA GLU A 27 -8.42 7.67 -9.35
C GLU A 27 -7.86 9.07 -9.58
N CYS A 28 -7.68 9.44 -10.84
CA CYS A 28 -7.25 10.77 -11.24
C CYS A 28 -8.45 11.61 -11.67
N LYS A 29 -8.55 12.80 -11.10
CA LYS A 29 -9.64 13.75 -11.34
C LYS A 29 -9.13 14.99 -12.03
N ILE A 30 -9.84 15.42 -13.08
CA ILE A 30 -9.68 16.70 -13.76
C ILE A 30 -10.92 17.53 -13.42
N ASP A 31 -10.73 18.73 -12.87
CA ASP A 31 -11.83 19.61 -12.42
C ASP A 31 -12.86 18.93 -11.49
N GLY A 32 -12.41 17.95 -10.70
CA GLY A 32 -13.24 17.21 -9.74
C GLY A 32 -14.04 16.03 -10.32
N VAL A 33 -13.94 15.79 -11.63
CA VAL A 33 -14.55 14.63 -12.30
C VAL A 33 -13.49 13.53 -12.46
N VAL A 34 -13.83 12.28 -12.13
CA VAL A 34 -12.94 11.13 -12.36
C VAL A 34 -12.75 10.96 -13.86
N ASP A 35 -11.52 11.17 -14.32
CA ASP A 35 -11.14 11.05 -15.73
C ASP A 35 -10.52 9.67 -15.98
N ASN A 36 -9.59 9.25 -15.09
CA ASN A 36 -8.87 7.99 -15.24
C ASN A 36 -8.85 7.18 -13.94
N SER A 37 -8.88 5.84 -14.08
CA SER A 37 -8.71 4.91 -12.96
C SER A 37 -7.71 3.81 -13.30
N LEU A 38 -6.74 3.60 -12.40
CA LEU A 38 -5.72 2.56 -12.53
C LEU A 38 -5.87 1.53 -11.41
N PRO A 39 -6.29 0.29 -11.72
CA PRO A 39 -6.35 -0.79 -10.75
C PRO A 39 -4.94 -1.29 -10.41
N LEU A 40 -4.58 -1.23 -9.14
CA LEU A 40 -3.29 -1.63 -8.59
C LEU A 40 -3.50 -2.83 -7.65
N SER A 41 -3.51 -4.03 -8.23
CA SER A 41 -3.78 -5.26 -7.46
C SER A 41 -2.56 -5.78 -6.72
N ASN A 42 -2.78 -6.33 -5.52
CA ASN A 42 -1.74 -7.02 -4.74
C ASN A 42 -0.46 -6.18 -4.57
N MET A 43 -0.61 -4.88 -4.31
CA MET A 43 0.50 -3.95 -4.07
C MET A 43 0.59 -3.56 -2.61
N LYS A 44 1.78 -3.20 -2.14
CA LYS A 44 1.90 -2.48 -0.87
C LYS A 44 1.30 -1.09 -1.04
N LYS A 45 0.82 -0.51 0.06
CA LYS A 45 0.30 0.86 0.03
C LYS A 45 1.35 1.83 -0.53
N ASP A 46 2.59 1.71 -0.07
CA ASP A 46 3.67 2.61 -0.48
C ASP A 46 4.02 2.46 -1.97
N ASP A 47 4.07 1.22 -2.48
CA ASP A 47 4.31 0.94 -3.91
C ASP A 47 3.13 1.42 -4.78
N ALA A 48 1.90 1.25 -4.28
CA ALA A 48 0.70 1.69 -4.97
C ALA A 48 0.61 3.22 -4.99
N GLN A 49 1.00 3.89 -3.90
CA GLN A 49 1.09 5.35 -3.83
C GLN A 49 2.15 5.87 -4.81
N ALA A 50 3.35 5.29 -4.81
CA ALA A 50 4.40 5.67 -5.75
C ALA A 50 3.98 5.47 -7.22
N SER A 51 3.21 4.41 -7.51
CA SER A 51 2.62 4.21 -8.83
C SER A 51 1.58 5.29 -9.13
N CYS A 52 0.68 5.61 -8.21
CA CYS A 52 -0.34 6.64 -8.40
C CYS A 52 0.27 8.03 -8.60
N ASP A 53 1.30 8.36 -7.82
CA ASP A 53 2.03 9.62 -7.90
C ASP A 53 2.83 9.73 -9.21
N PHE A 54 3.35 8.63 -9.74
CA PHE A 54 4.02 8.60 -11.05
C PHE A 54 3.04 8.87 -12.20
N TRP A 55 1.81 8.38 -12.06
CA TRP A 55 0.75 8.59 -13.05
C TRP A 55 0.10 9.97 -12.94
N GLN A 56 0.40 10.74 -11.90
CA GLN A 56 -0.10 12.09 -11.76
C GLN A 56 0.58 13.04 -12.75
N GLU A 57 -0.12 13.43 -13.81
CA GLU A 57 0.31 14.49 -14.72
C GLU A 57 0.03 15.89 -14.13
N ALA A 58 0.71 16.90 -14.66
CA ALA A 58 0.58 18.27 -14.18
C ALA A 58 -0.79 18.85 -14.54
N GLY A 59 -1.71 18.88 -13.57
CA GLY A 59 -3.05 19.45 -13.71
C GLY A 59 -4.18 18.56 -13.17
N GLU A 60 -3.89 17.30 -12.84
CA GLU A 60 -4.85 16.35 -12.29
C GLU A 60 -4.55 16.00 -10.82
N VAL A 61 -5.61 15.73 -10.06
CA VAL A 61 -5.50 15.28 -8.67
C VAL A 61 -5.75 13.77 -8.64
N CYS A 62 -4.68 13.00 -8.47
CA CYS A 62 -4.74 11.55 -8.33
C CYS A 62 -4.85 11.17 -6.85
N THR A 63 -5.82 10.30 -6.53
CA THR A 63 -6.07 9.81 -5.17
C THR A 63 -6.03 8.29 -5.15
N LEU A 64 -5.26 7.73 -4.22
CA LEU A 64 -5.20 6.29 -4.01
C LEU A 64 -6.37 5.81 -3.14
N GLU A 65 -7.36 5.18 -3.75
CA GLU A 65 -8.46 4.51 -3.07
C GLU A 65 -8.13 3.05 -2.81
N LYS A 66 -8.51 2.55 -1.65
CA LYS A 66 -8.31 1.14 -1.30
C LYS A 66 -9.57 0.37 -1.70
N ARG A 67 -9.42 -0.69 -2.50
CA ARG A 67 -10.52 -1.58 -2.88
C ARG A 67 -10.85 -2.60 -1.78
#